data_AF-A0A5R1NTI4-F1
#
_entry.id   AF-A0A5R1NTI4-F1
#
_cell.length_a   1.000
_cell.length_b   1.000
_cell.length_c   1.000
_cell.angle_alpha   90.00
_cell.angle_beta   90.00
_cell.angle_gamma   90.00
#
_symmetry.space_group_name_H-M   'P 1'
#
loop_
_entity.id
_entity.type
_entity.pdbx_description
1 polymer ?
#
loop_
_entity_poly.entity_id
_entity_poly.type
_entity_poly.pdbx_seq_one_letter_code
_entity_poly.pdbx_strand_id
1 'polypeptide(L)' 'MSYVAYVFRSYFGVSPKQAERLMLQVHNNGRAVVATGNRESMERHVEAMHGYGLMATLAKADE' A
#
# COMPACT_ATOMS: atom_id res chain seq x y z
N MET A 1 1.15 -4.78 12.72
CA MET A 1 0.72 -3.36 12.69
C MET A 1 -0.75 -3.23 12.29
N SER A 2 -1.66 -3.09 13.26
CA SER A 2 -3.13 -3.04 13.03
C SER A 2 -3.59 -1.87 12.16
N TYR A 3 -2.95 -0.69 12.27
CA TYR A 3 -3.32 0.51 11.52
C TYR A 3 -3.02 0.40 10.02
N VAL A 4 -1.84 -0.08 9.63
CA VAL A 4 -1.47 -0.28 8.21
C VAL A 4 -2.45 -1.25 7.53
N ALA A 5 -2.77 -2.37 8.20
CA ALA A 5 -3.75 -3.31 7.68
C ALA A 5 -5.15 -2.68 7.57
N TYR A 6 -5.55 -1.81 8.51
CA TYR A 6 -6.79 -1.05 8.40
C TYR A 6 -6.80 -0.13 7.17
N VAL A 7 -5.75 0.67 6.96
CA VAL A 7 -5.66 1.57 5.81
C VAL A 7 -5.72 0.79 4.50
N PHE A 8 -5.04 -0.36 4.41
CA PHE A 8 -5.09 -1.20 3.21
C PHE A 8 -6.51 -1.68 2.91
N ARG A 9 -7.25 -2.16 3.92
CA ARG A 9 -8.65 -2.55 3.74
C ARG A 9 -9.54 -1.36 3.32
N SER A 10 -9.41 -0.23 4.02
CA SER A 10 -10.31 0.91 3.84
C SER A 10 -10.10 1.64 2.52
N TYR A 11 -8.85 1.80 2.08
CA TYR A 11 -8.51 2.57 0.89
C TYR A 11 -8.40 1.70 -0.38
N PHE A 12 -7.73 0.55 -0.30
CA PHE A 12 -7.56 -0.35 -1.46
C PHE A 12 -8.63 -1.44 -1.55
N GLY A 13 -9.51 -1.56 -0.57
CA GLY A 13 -10.59 -2.56 -0.58
C GLY A 13 -10.12 -4.01 -0.48
N VAL A 14 -8.86 -4.25 -0.07
CA VAL A 14 -8.32 -5.60 0.02
C VAL A 14 -8.94 -6.40 1.16
N SER A 15 -9.02 -7.73 1.00
CA SER A 15 -9.54 -8.61 2.07
C SER A 15 -8.70 -8.52 3.35
N PRO A 16 -9.28 -8.82 4.53
CA PRO A 16 -8.52 -8.79 5.79
C PRO A 16 -7.25 -9.64 5.78
N LYS A 17 -7.32 -10.84 5.18
CA LYS A 17 -6.19 -11.75 5.05
C LYS A 17 -5.08 -11.16 4.17
N GLN A 18 -5.45 -10.49 3.08
CA GLN A 18 -4.48 -9.85 2.18
C GLN A 18 -3.85 -8.62 2.82
N ALA A 19 -4.65 -7.79 3.51
CA ALA A 19 -4.17 -6.63 4.25
C ALA A 19 -3.14 -7.01 5.32
N GLU A 20 -3.42 -8.09 6.07
CA GLU A 20 -2.49 -8.64 7.05
C GLU A 20 -1.19 -9.13 6.39
N ARG A 21 -1.29 -9.86 5.28
CA ARG A 21 -0.11 -10.31 4.52
C ARG A 21 0.76 -9.14 4.04
N LEU A 22 0.15 -8.12 3.44
CA LEU A 22 0.87 -6.93 2.93
C LEU A 22 1.50 -6.15 4.08
N MET A 23 0.79 -6.01 5.20
CA MET A 23 1.31 -5.39 6.40
C MET A 23 2.53 -6.15 6.95
N LEU A 24 2.48 -7.48 7.01
CA LEU A 24 3.62 -8.30 7.43
C LEU A 24 4.81 -8.14 6.47
N GLN A 25 4.57 -8.01 5.16
CA GLN A 25 5.64 -7.70 4.21
C GLN A 25 6.29 -6.34 4.50
N VAL A 26 5.51 -5.30 4.80
CA VAL A 26 6.07 -4.00 5.23
C VAL A 26 6.87 -4.17 6.52
N HIS A 27 6.37 -4.92 7.49
CA HIS A 27 7.03 -5.12 8.77
C HIS A 27 8.37 -5.85 8.65
N ASN A 28 8.41 -6.92 7.86
CA ASN A 28 9.59 -7.78 7.74
C ASN A 28 10.59 -7.29 6.69
N ASN A 29 10.10 -6.74 5.57
CA ASN A 29 10.91 -6.40 4.40
C ASN A 29 11.04 -4.88 4.18
N GLY A 30 10.40 -4.06 5.01
CA GLY A 30 10.39 -2.60 4.90
C GLY A 30 9.49 -2.04 3.79
N ARG A 31 8.93 -2.87 2.91
CA ARG A 31 8.06 -2.43 1.79
C ARG A 31 7.10 -3.52 1.32
N ALA A 32 6.01 -3.12 0.67
CA ALA A 32 5.09 -4.00 -0.03
C ALA A 32 4.48 -3.29 -1.26
N VAL A 33 4.19 -4.05 -2.32
CA VAL A 33 3.43 -3.54 -3.48
C VAL A 33 1.94 -3.70 -3.19
N VAL A 34 1.22 -2.59 -3.14
CA VAL A 34 -0.21 -2.56 -2.74
C VAL A 34 -1.16 -2.28 -3.91
N ALA A 35 -0.67 -1.64 -4.97
CA ALA A 35 -1.42 -1.35 -6.19
C ALA A 35 -0.48 -1.31 -7.40
N THR A 36 -1.02 -1.57 -8.59
CA THR A 36 -0.33 -1.40 -9.88
C THR A 36 -1.30 -0.78 -10.88
N GLY A 37 -0.79 0.01 -11.81
CA GLY A 37 -1.64 0.69 -12.80
C GLY A 37 -0.91 1.84 -13.50
N ASN A 38 -1.69 2.71 -14.14
CA ASN A 38 -1.14 3.89 -14.80
C ASN A 38 -0.53 4.88 -13.80
N ARG A 39 0.39 5.72 -14.29
CA ARG A 39 1.15 6.66 -13.46
C ARG A 39 0.27 7.57 -12.63
N GLU A 40 -0.75 8.17 -13.25
CA GLU A 40 -1.66 9.12 -12.58
C GLU A 40 -2.42 8.48 -11.40
N SER A 41 -2.86 7.23 -11.56
CA SER A 41 -3.55 6.51 -10.48
C SER A 41 -2.58 6.17 -9.33
N MET A 42 -1.34 5.80 -9.67
CA MET A 42 -0.32 5.51 -8.65
C MET A 42 0.10 6.78 -7.89
N GLU A 43 0.20 7.92 -8.57
CA GLU A 43 0.48 9.22 -7.94
C GLU A 43 -0.61 9.59 -6.92
N ARG A 44 -1.89 9.39 -7.27
CA ARG A 44 -3.02 9.57 -6.33
C ARG A 44 -2.95 8.64 -5.13
N HIS A 45 -2.52 7.39 -5.31
CA HIS A 45 -2.34 6.46 -4.19
C HIS A 45 -1.21 6.90 -3.26
N VAL A 46 -0.07 7.36 -3.80
CA VAL A 46 1.04 7.86 -2.99
C VAL A 46 0.62 9.07 -2.16
N GLU A 47 -0.07 10.04 -2.76
CA GLU A 47 -0.60 11.20 -2.04
C GLU A 47 -1.56 10.79 -0.92
N ALA A 48 -2.51 9.88 -1.21
CA ALA A 48 -3.43 9.39 -0.19
C ALA A 48 -2.71 8.66 0.95
N MET A 49 -1.69 7.85 0.66
CA MET A 49 -0.90 7.16 1.69
C MET A 49 -0.21 8.16 2.63
N HIS A 50 0.37 9.23 2.09
CA HIS A 50 0.93 10.30 2.91
C HIS A 50 -0.14 10.99 3.76
N GLY A 51 -1.35 11.19 3.23
CA GLY A 51 -2.51 11.68 3.99
C GLY A 51 -2.91 10.77 5.16
N TYR A 52 -2.73 9.46 5.03
CA TYR A 52 -2.92 8.50 6.13
C TYR A 52 -1.72 8.40 7.10
N GLY A 53 -0.65 9.19 6.87
CA GLY A 53 0.59 9.14 7.64
C GLY A 53 1.50 7.95 7.28
N LEU A 54 1.28 7.32 6.12
CA LEU A 54 2.09 6.20 5.62
C LEU A 54 3.07 6.71 4.55
N MET A 55 4.35 6.39 4.70
CA MET A 55 5.33 6.66 3.65
C MET A 55 5.10 5.71 2.47
N ALA A 56 4.94 6.26 1.26
CA ALA A 56 4.73 5.48 0.05
C ALA A 56 5.55 6.03 -1.11
N THR A 57 5.93 5.14 -2.03
CA THR A 57 6.62 5.50 -3.27
C THR A 57 6.00 4.73 -4.43
N LEU A 58 6.19 5.25 -5.64
CA LEU A 58 5.87 4.55 -6.88
C LEU A 58 7.16 4.24 -7.63
N ALA A 59 7.17 3.11 -8.33
CA ALA A 59 8.27 2.68 -9.19
C ALA A 59 7.68 2.13 -10.49
N LYS A 60 8.49 2.12 -11.56
CA LYS A 60 8.14 1.32 -12.73
C LYS A 60 8.11 -0.15 -12.30
N ALA A 61 7.10 -0.89 -12.76
CA ALA A 61 7.12 -2.33 -12.59
C ALA A 61 8.34 -2.89 -13.34
N ASP A 62 9.11 -3.73 -12.67
CA ASP A 62 10.12 -4.55 -13.34
C ASP A 62 9.40 -5.48 -14.32
N GLU A 63 9.99 -5.71 -15.49
CA GLU A 63 9.42 -6.52 -16.59
C GLU A 63 9.17 -7.98 -16.21
#